data_AF-A0A3S0MCE7-F1
#
_entry.id   AF-A0A3S0MCE7-F1
#
_cell.length_a   1.000
_cell.length_b   1.000
_cell.length_c   1.000
_cell.angle_alpha   90.00
_cell.angle_beta   90.00
_cell.angle_gamma   90.00
#
_symmetry.space_group_name_H-M   'P 1'
#
loop_
_entity.id
_entity.type
_entity.pdbx_description
1 polymer ?
#
loop_
_entity_poly.entity_id
_entity_poly.type
_entity_poly.pdbx_seq_one_letter_code
_entity_poly.pdbx_strand_id
1 'polypeptide(L)'
;MIDSKKISKQQKLEYIKTTVYDFSISAYNIASNTNLTEAGIARILKGIAKNPHESSLNEIISYIHTYNGPEDINEKHIVDILNPYYTPPISIETEIKNQKQKIIELKKKIEECEKYIKSLLTYQKNMIELELNIIEQNTIYKNVDPENLP
;
A
#
# COMPACT_ATOMS: atom_id res chain seq x y z
N MET A 1 -34.90 4.82 3.88
CA MET A 1 -34.18 4.89 5.18
C MET A 1 -33.98 3.46 5.69
N ILE A 2 -32.74 3.02 5.88
CA ILE A 2 -32.45 1.70 6.46
C ILE A 2 -32.74 1.76 7.96
N ASP A 3 -33.49 0.77 8.45
CA ASP A 3 -33.78 0.61 9.87
C ASP A 3 -32.54 0.02 10.58
N SER A 4 -31.76 0.90 11.22
CA SER A 4 -30.53 0.52 11.93
C SER A 4 -30.77 -0.51 13.05
N LYS A 5 -32.03 -0.80 13.42
CA LYS A 5 -32.39 -1.86 14.37
C LYS A 5 -32.24 -3.28 13.80
N LYS A 6 -32.13 -3.47 12.48
CA LYS A 6 -32.12 -4.80 11.84
C LYS A 6 -30.72 -5.34 11.50
N ILE A 7 -29.66 -4.55 11.68
CA ILE A 7 -28.29 -4.94 11.35
C ILE A 7 -27.48 -5.24 12.62
N SER A 8 -26.59 -6.23 12.53
CA SER A 8 -25.76 -6.62 13.66
C SER A 8 -24.73 -5.54 14.01
N LYS A 9 -24.27 -5.57 15.26
CA LYS A 9 -23.24 -4.66 15.77
C LYS A 9 -21.94 -4.69 14.97
N GLN A 10 -21.55 -5.87 14.49
CA GLN A 10 -20.37 -6.05 13.67
C GLN A 10 -20.56 -5.41 12.29
N GLN A 11 -21.74 -5.57 11.68
CA GLN A 11 -22.07 -4.91 10.40
C GLN A 11 -22.08 -3.39 10.55
N LYS A 12 -22.60 -2.85 11.67
CA LYS A 12 -22.53 -1.41 11.98
C LYS A 12 -21.09 -0.91 12.04
N LEU A 13 -20.22 -1.66 12.72
CA LEU A 13 -18.81 -1.30 12.86
C LEU A 13 -18.11 -1.25 11.50
N GLU A 14 -18.31 -2.26 10.65
CA GLU A 14 -17.70 -2.33 9.32
C GLU A 14 -18.27 -1.26 8.38
N TYR A 15 -19.58 -1.00 8.43
CA TYR A 15 -20.20 0.12 7.72
C TYR A 15 -19.55 1.45 8.13
N ILE A 16 -19.48 1.75 9.43
CA ILE A 16 -18.88 2.99 9.94
C ILE A 16 -17.44 3.14 9.44
N LYS A 17 -16.60 2.11 9.59
CA LYS A 17 -15.19 2.20 9.18
C LYS A 17 -15.04 2.46 7.68
N THR A 18 -15.80 1.71 6.87
CA THR A 18 -15.74 1.81 5.40
C THR A 18 -16.20 3.19 4.95
N THR A 19 -17.38 3.62 5.41
CA THR A 19 -17.95 4.91 5.01
C THR A 19 -17.14 6.10 5.51
N VAL A 20 -16.61 6.06 6.73
CA VAL A 20 -15.73 7.12 7.26
C VAL A 20 -14.44 7.22 6.45
N TYR A 21 -13.90 6.08 6.00
CA TYR A 21 -12.72 6.05 5.15
C TYR A 21 -13.01 6.60 3.75
N ASP A 22 -14.06 6.10 3.09
CA ASP A 22 -14.42 6.47 1.71
C ASP A 22 -14.71 7.96 1.58
N PHE A 23 -15.37 8.55 2.57
CA PHE A 23 -15.70 9.98 2.59
C PHE A 23 -14.67 10.85 3.31
N SER A 24 -13.52 10.29 3.71
CA SER A 24 -12.44 11.00 4.43
C SER A 24 -12.95 11.79 5.64
N ILE A 25 -13.93 11.24 6.36
CA ILE A 25 -14.54 11.90 7.52
C ILE A 25 -13.56 11.78 8.70
N SER A 26 -13.13 12.92 9.26
CA SER A 26 -12.25 12.89 10.42
C SER A 26 -13.00 12.54 11.71
N ALA A 27 -12.29 11.93 12.68
CA ALA A 27 -12.84 11.68 14.01
C ALA A 27 -13.30 12.98 14.68
N TYR A 28 -12.57 14.06 14.47
CA TYR A 28 -12.92 15.42 14.89
C TYR A 28 -14.27 15.87 14.31
N ASN A 29 -14.51 15.63 13.02
CA ASN A 29 -15.75 16.04 12.36
C ASN A 29 -16.96 15.30 12.96
N ILE A 30 -16.84 13.99 13.15
CA ILE A 30 -17.87 13.19 13.81
C ILE A 30 -18.10 13.68 15.25
N ALA A 31 -17.03 13.93 16.00
CA ALA A 31 -17.12 14.40 17.39
C ALA A 31 -17.78 15.79 17.50
N SER A 32 -17.55 16.67 16.53
CA SER A 32 -18.12 18.02 16.52
C SER A 32 -19.62 18.03 16.21
N ASN A 33 -20.15 16.93 15.67
CA ASN A 33 -21.55 16.77 15.24
C ASN A 33 -22.28 15.65 16.00
N THR A 34 -21.67 15.09 17.05
CA THR A 34 -22.24 14.04 17.90
C THR A 34 -21.92 14.31 19.37
N ASN A 35 -22.51 13.56 20.30
CA ASN A 35 -22.19 13.61 21.73
C ASN A 35 -21.00 12.71 22.11
N LEU A 36 -20.30 12.15 21.11
CA LEU A 36 -19.17 11.27 21.33
C LEU A 36 -17.87 12.05 21.37
N THR A 37 -16.92 11.58 22.19
CA THR A 37 -15.60 12.18 22.24
C THR A 37 -14.78 11.76 21.02
N GLU A 38 -13.95 12.67 20.51
CA GLU A 38 -13.01 12.38 19.41
C GLU A 38 -12.12 11.17 19.74
N ALA A 39 -11.62 11.08 20.97
CA ALA A 39 -10.83 9.94 21.43
C ALA A 39 -11.62 8.62 21.40
N GLY A 40 -12.91 8.65 21.78
CA GLY A 40 -13.80 7.51 21.71
C GLY A 40 -14.03 7.05 20.27
N ILE A 41 -14.33 7.98 19.36
CA ILE A 41 -14.51 7.73 17.93
C ILE A 41 -13.22 7.17 17.32
N ALA A 42 -12.06 7.80 17.57
CA ALA A 42 -10.78 7.36 17.05
C ALA A 42 -10.45 5.92 17.45
N ARG A 43 -10.80 5.50 18.68
CA ARG A 43 -10.62 4.11 19.14
C ARG A 43 -11.55 3.14 18.42
N ILE A 44 -12.77 3.56 18.07
CA ILE A 44 -13.73 2.75 17.28
C ILE A 44 -13.19 2.57 15.86
N LEU A 45 -12.82 3.67 15.19
CA LEU A 45 -12.31 3.65 13.82
C LEU A 45 -11.02 2.83 13.69
N LYS A 46 -10.12 2.91 14.66
CA LYS A 46 -8.88 2.13 14.70
C LYS A 46 -9.07 0.67 15.12
N GLY A 47 -10.29 0.23 15.44
CA GLY A 47 -10.57 -1.14 15.92
C GLY A 47 -10.00 -1.46 17.31
N ILE A 48 -9.56 -0.45 18.06
CA ILE A 48 -9.02 -0.61 19.43
C ILE A 48 -10.16 -0.86 20.43
N ALA A 49 -11.33 -0.28 20.19
CA ALA A 49 -12.53 -0.54 20.99
C ALA A 49 -13.13 -1.90 20.61
N LYS A 50 -12.82 -2.94 21.40
CA LYS A 50 -13.28 -4.34 21.16
C LYS A 50 -14.81 -4.50 21.14
N ASN A 51 -15.53 -3.68 21.90
CA ASN A 51 -16.99 -3.75 21.99
C ASN A 51 -17.58 -2.35 22.26
N PRO A 52 -17.62 -1.45 21.26
CA PRO A 52 -18.18 -0.10 21.40
C PRO A 52 -19.65 -0.15 21.83
N HIS A 53 -20.18 0.85 22.52
CA HIS A 53 -21.60 0.80 22.90
C HIS A 53 -22.52 0.93 21.67
N GLU A 54 -23.67 0.26 21.69
CA GLU A 54 -24.62 0.25 20.56
C GLU A 54 -25.12 1.66 20.22
N SER A 55 -25.38 2.47 21.27
CA SER A 55 -25.78 3.87 21.09
C SER A 55 -24.72 4.68 20.36
N SER A 56 -23.43 4.47 20.68
CA SER A 56 -22.32 5.16 20.01
C SER A 56 -22.26 4.79 18.53
N LEU A 57 -22.46 3.52 18.19
CA LEU A 57 -22.48 3.09 16.78
C LEU A 57 -23.66 3.71 16.02
N ASN A 58 -24.85 3.72 16.64
CA ASN A 58 -26.04 4.33 16.05
C ASN A 58 -25.90 5.83 15.84
N GLU A 59 -25.25 6.52 16.77
CA GLU A 59 -25.02 7.96 16.69
C GLU A 59 -24.05 8.32 15.55
N ILE A 60 -22.97 7.55 15.39
CA ILE A 60 -22.04 7.71 14.27
C ILE A 60 -22.75 7.44 12.93
N ILE A 61 -23.56 6.37 12.86
CA ILE A 61 -24.35 6.04 11.66
C ILE A 61 -25.34 7.15 11.32
N SER A 62 -26.03 7.69 12.33
CA SER A 62 -26.97 8.79 12.15
C SER A 62 -26.28 10.01 11.56
N TYR A 63 -25.10 10.35 12.08
CA TYR A 63 -24.28 11.43 11.53
C TYR A 63 -23.87 11.17 10.08
N ILE A 64 -23.35 9.97 9.78
CA ILE A 64 -22.97 9.55 8.43
C ILE A 64 -24.13 9.71 7.43
N HIS A 65 -25.35 9.34 7.82
CA HIS A 65 -26.52 9.48 6.96
C HIS A 65 -26.92 10.93 6.68
N THR A 66 -26.57 11.85 7.58
CA THR A 66 -26.77 13.29 7.41
C THR A 66 -25.56 14.00 6.79
N TYR A 67 -24.45 13.28 6.62
CA TYR A 67 -23.21 13.83 6.09
C TYR A 67 -23.33 13.98 4.58
N ASN A 68 -23.66 15.20 4.15
CA ASN A 68 -23.55 15.61 2.76
C ASN A 68 -22.07 15.92 2.51
N GLY A 69 -21.32 14.91 2.04
CA GLY A 69 -19.93 15.10 1.61
C GLY A 69 -19.79 16.13 0.47
N PRO A 70 -18.56 16.41 0.00
CA PRO A 70 -18.37 17.17 -1.24
C PRO A 70 -19.05 16.39 -2.38
N GLU A 71 -19.97 17.05 -3.09
CA GLU A 71 -20.85 16.58 -4.17
C GLU A 71 -20.42 15.27 -4.88
N ASP A 72 -21.16 14.18 -4.58
CA ASP A 72 -21.52 12.99 -5.41
C ASP A 72 -21.67 11.74 -4.53
N ILE A 73 -22.76 11.66 -3.76
CA ILE A 73 -23.16 10.43 -3.08
C ILE A 73 -24.03 9.64 -4.06
N ASN A 74 -23.44 8.75 -4.85
CA ASN A 74 -24.18 7.85 -5.72
C ASN A 74 -24.89 6.81 -4.84
N GLU A 75 -26.22 6.90 -4.68
CA GLU A 75 -27.07 6.06 -3.80
C GLU A 75 -26.84 4.54 -3.94
N LYS A 76 -26.26 4.10 -5.06
CA LYS A 76 -25.84 2.71 -5.32
C LYS A 76 -24.90 2.14 -4.26
N HIS A 77 -23.97 2.93 -3.70
CA HIS A 77 -22.95 2.41 -2.78
C HIS A 77 -23.52 1.98 -1.40
N ILE A 78 -24.65 2.58 -0.99
CA ILE A 78 -25.31 2.28 0.29
C ILE A 78 -26.09 0.96 0.23
N VAL A 79 -26.61 0.60 -0.96
CA VAL A 79 -27.42 -0.61 -1.16
C VAL A 79 -26.56 -1.88 -1.12
N ASP A 80 -25.32 -1.81 -1.60
CA ASP A 80 -24.43 -2.99 -1.67
C ASP A 80 -23.90 -3.41 -0.28
N ILE A 81 -23.52 -2.47 0.59
CA ILE A 81 -22.93 -2.77 1.92
C ILE A 81 -23.95 -3.37 2.90
N LEU A 82 -25.24 -3.13 2.68
CA LEU A 82 -26.34 -3.59 3.55
C LEU A 82 -27.08 -4.81 2.99
N ASN A 83 -26.62 -5.34 1.85
CA ASN A 83 -27.11 -6.60 1.31
C ASN A 83 -26.68 -7.77 2.23
N PRO A 84 -27.58 -8.66 2.68
CA PRO A 84 -27.21 -9.84 3.46
C PRO A 84 -26.27 -10.82 2.73
N TYR A 85 -26.11 -10.66 1.41
CA TYR A 85 -25.15 -11.38 0.57
C TYR A 85 -23.87 -10.58 0.24
N TYR A 86 -23.67 -9.42 0.86
CA TYR A 86 -22.46 -8.64 0.68
C TYR A 86 -21.24 -9.42 1.18
N THR A 87 -20.37 -9.82 0.26
CA THR A 87 -19.01 -10.22 0.61
C THR A 87 -18.18 -8.94 0.71
N PRO A 88 -17.56 -8.66 1.87
CA PRO A 88 -16.71 -7.49 2.01
C PRO A 88 -15.65 -7.46 0.89
N PRO A 89 -15.22 -6.27 0.44
CA PRO A 89 -14.07 -6.16 -0.44
C PRO A 89 -12.94 -6.87 0.29
N ILE A 90 -12.22 -7.73 -0.44
CA ILE A 90 -11.05 -8.52 0.00
C ILE A 90 -10.51 -7.97 1.33
N SER A 91 -10.75 -8.70 2.43
CA SER A 91 -10.40 -8.26 3.79
C SER A 91 -9.05 -7.54 3.77
N ILE A 92 -8.93 -6.41 4.46
CA ILE A 92 -7.68 -5.62 4.57
C ILE A 92 -6.48 -6.54 4.86
N GLU A 93 -6.70 -7.63 5.62
CA GLU A 93 -5.70 -8.66 5.88
C GLU A 93 -5.20 -9.39 4.62
N THR A 94 -6.10 -9.72 3.70
CA THR A 94 -5.79 -10.33 2.40
C THR A 94 -5.10 -9.33 1.48
N GLU A 95 -5.50 -8.06 1.46
CA GLU A 95 -4.81 -7.04 0.67
C GLU A 95 -3.39 -6.78 1.20
N ILE A 96 -3.22 -6.67 2.52
CA ILE A 96 -1.90 -6.60 3.17
C ILE A 96 -1.07 -7.83 2.82
N LYS A 97 -1.66 -9.04 2.82
CA LYS A 97 -0.98 -10.28 2.46
C LYS A 97 -0.51 -10.26 1.00
N ASN A 98 -1.36 -9.81 0.08
CA ASN A 98 -1.04 -9.69 -1.35
C ASN A 98 0.08 -8.67 -1.58
N GLN A 99 0.01 -7.50 -0.93
CA GLN A 99 1.06 -6.48 -1.04
C GLN A 99 2.40 -6.96 -0.48
N LYS A 100 2.39 -7.67 0.67
CA LYS A 100 3.60 -8.29 1.22
C LYS A 100 4.23 -9.28 0.25
N GLN A 101 3.42 -10.12 -0.39
CA GLN A 101 3.91 -11.08 -1.38
C GLN A 101 4.55 -10.38 -2.58
N LYS A 102 3.91 -9.32 -3.08
CA LYS A 102 4.43 -8.51 -4.19
C LYS A 102 5.77 -7.85 -3.83
N ILE A 103 5.94 -7.37 -2.59
CA ILE A 103 7.20 -6.80 -2.10
C ILE A 103 8.31 -7.87 -2.09
N ILE A 104 8.02 -9.09 -1.65
CA ILE A 104 8.99 -10.19 -1.63
C ILE A 104 9.47 -10.51 -3.05
N GLU A 105 8.54 -10.59 -4.01
CA GLU A 105 8.87 -10.86 -5.42
C GLU A 105 9.71 -9.73 -6.03
N LEU A 106 9.37 -8.48 -5.75
CA LEU A 106 10.16 -7.33 -6.22
C LEU A 106 11.57 -7.33 -5.65
N LYS A 107 11.74 -7.65 -4.36
CA LYS A 107 13.08 -7.78 -3.74
C LYS A 107 13.93 -8.85 -4.43
N LYS A 108 13.33 -9.99 -4.77
CA LYS A 108 14.04 -11.06 -5.50
C LYS A 108 14.50 -10.59 -6.89
N LYS A 109 13.64 -9.89 -7.63
CA LYS A 109 14.00 -9.32 -8.94
C LYS A 109 15.12 -8.29 -8.83
N ILE A 110 15.12 -7.46 -7.80
CA ILE A 110 16.21 -6.49 -7.54
C ILE A 110 17.54 -7.24 -7.32
N GLU A 111 17.55 -8.28 -6.49
CA GLU A 111 18.75 -9.08 -6.24
C GLU A 111 19.30 -9.75 -7.51
N GLU A 112 18.41 -10.24 -8.39
CA GLU A 112 18.78 -10.80 -9.70
C GLU A 112 19.40 -9.72 -10.62
N CYS A 113 18.81 -8.52 -10.66
CA CYS A 113 19.37 -7.38 -11.40
C CYS A 113 20.75 -6.96 -10.86
N GLU A 114 20.94 -6.90 -9.54
CA GLU A 114 22.23 -6.57 -8.93
C GLU A 114 23.33 -7.58 -9.30
N LYS A 115 23.00 -8.87 -9.30
CA LYS A 115 23.92 -9.93 -9.75
C LYS A 115 24.31 -9.74 -11.22
N TYR A 116 23.34 -9.41 -12.07
CA TYR A 116 23.58 -9.16 -13.49
C TYR A 116 24.45 -7.92 -13.72
N ILE A 117 24.20 -6.82 -13.02
CA ILE A 117 25.04 -5.61 -13.10
C ILE A 117 26.49 -5.95 -12.70
N LYS A 118 26.67 -6.72 -11.62
CA LYS A 118 28.00 -7.11 -11.15
C LYS A 118 28.76 -7.96 -12.17
N SER A 119 28.09 -8.87 -12.88
CA SER A 119 28.74 -9.68 -13.92
C SER A 119 29.13 -8.82 -15.12
N LEU A 120 28.30 -7.86 -15.54
CA LEU A 120 28.62 -6.91 -16.61
C LEU A 120 29.83 -6.04 -16.25
N LEU A 121 29.89 -5.52 -15.02
CA LEU A 121 31.04 -4.73 -14.55
C LEU A 121 32.33 -5.55 -14.54
N THR A 122 32.23 -6.83 -14.15
CA THR A 122 33.38 -7.75 -14.17
C THR A 122 33.85 -7.98 -15.60
N TYR A 123 32.92 -8.22 -16.53
CA TYR A 123 33.23 -8.40 -17.94
C TYR A 123 33.91 -7.15 -18.53
N GLN A 124 33.37 -5.96 -18.28
CA GLN A 124 33.97 -4.70 -18.74
C GLN A 124 35.38 -4.50 -18.20
N LYS A 125 35.60 -4.79 -16.92
CA LYS A 125 36.93 -4.69 -16.31
C LYS A 125 37.94 -5.60 -17.02
N ASN A 126 37.56 -6.84 -17.28
CA ASN A 126 38.43 -7.80 -17.96
C ASN A 126 38.76 -7.36 -19.40
N MET A 127 37.79 -6.76 -20.11
CA MET A 127 38.01 -6.22 -21.46
C MET A 127 39.04 -5.08 -21.47
N ILE A 128 38.91 -4.13 -20.53
CA ILE A 128 39.86 -3.02 -20.40
C ILE A 128 41.27 -3.55 -20.08
N GLU A 129 41.38 -4.54 -19.20
CA GLU A 129 42.67 -5.15 -18.85
C GLU A 129 43.33 -5.83 -20.06
N LEU A 130 42.54 -6.52 -20.90
CA LEU A 130 43.04 -7.09 -22.16
C LEU A 130 43.53 -6.00 -23.13
N GLU A 131 42.79 -4.91 -23.28
CA GLU A 131 43.18 -3.79 -24.15
C GLU A 131 44.48 -3.14 -23.69
N LEU A 132 44.64 -2.92 -22.38
CA LEU A 132 45.87 -2.38 -21.80
C LEU A 132 47.07 -3.30 -22.07
N ASN A 133 46.91 -4.61 -21.86
CA ASN A 133 47.96 -5.59 -22.13
C ASN A 133 48.39 -5.59 -23.61
N ILE A 134 47.44 -5.44 -24.54
CA ILE A 134 47.72 -5.33 -25.99
C ILE A 134 48.53 -4.06 -26.29
N ILE A 135 48.15 -2.93 -25.69
CA ILE A 135 48.85 -1.65 -25.86
C ILE A 135 50.29 -1.75 -25.33
N GLU A 136 50.49 -2.35 -24.16
CA GLU A 136 51.82 -2.55 -23.56
C GLU A 136 52.71 -3.40 -24.46
N GLN A 137 52.23 -4.55 -24.93
CA GLN A 137 52.96 -5.42 -25.86
C GLN A 137 53.37 -4.66 -27.14
N ASN A 138 52.44 -3.95 -27.77
CA ASN A 138 52.71 -3.18 -28.99
C ASN A 138 53.72 -2.04 -28.77
N THR A 139 53.73 -1.44 -27.58
CA THR A 139 54.70 -0.41 -27.21
C THR A 139 56.10 -0.99 -27.08
N ILE A 140 56.23 -2.20 -26.52
CA ILE A 140 57.51 -2.92 -26.44
C ILE A 140 58.04 -3.23 -27.84
N TYR A 141 57.21 -3.79 -28.74
CA TYR A 141 57.64 -4.14 -30.11
C TYR A 141 58.07 -2.93 -30.95
N LYS A 142 57.46 -1.76 -30.76
CA LYS A 142 57.84 -0.53 -31.48
C LYS A 142 59.16 0.08 -31.02
N ASN A 143 59.64 -0.27 -29.82
CA ASN A 143 60.88 0.25 -29.24
C ASN A 143 62.07 -0.71 -29.42
N VAL A 144 61.90 -1.84 -30.13
CA VAL A 144 63.01 -2.72 -30.52
C VAL A 144 63.61 -2.19 -31.82
N ASP A 145 64.89 -1.82 -31.77
CA ASP A 145 65.65 -1.35 -32.93
C ASP A 145 65.86 -2.51 -33.93
N PRO A 146 65.35 -2.42 -35.17
CA PRO A 146 65.45 -3.50 -36.15
C PRO A 146 66.90 -3.88 -36.50
N GLU A 147 67.88 -3.01 -36.25
CA GLU A 147 69.30 -3.28 -36.52
C GLU A 147 70.01 -4.13 -35.44
N ASN A 148 69.36 -4.39 -34.29
CA ASN A 148 69.89 -5.23 -33.20
C ASN A 148 69.20 -6.60 -33.07
N LEU A 149 68.42 -7.01 -34.08
CA LEU A 149 67.88 -8.38 -34.14
C LEU A 149 68.96 -9.33 -34.69
N PRO A 150 69.30 -10.42 -33.97
CA PRO A 150 70.34 -11.38 -34.36
C PRO A 150 69.99 -12.20 -35.61
#